data_AF-A0A8S2RBZ7-F1
#
_entry.id   AF-A0A8S2RBZ7-F1
#
_cell.length_a   1.000
_cell.length_b   1.000
_cell.length_c   1.000
_cell.angle_alpha   90.00
_cell.angle_beta   90.00
_cell.angle_gamma   90.00
#
_symmetry.space_group_name_H-M   'P 1'
#
loop_
_entity.id
_entity.type
_entity.pdbx_description
1 polymer ?
#
loop_
_entity_poly.entity_id
_entity_poly.type
_entity_poly.pdbx_seq_one_letter_code
_entity_poly.pdbx_strand_id
1 'polypeptide(L)'
;MASRIHHLILLGDSIFDNHSYVDDGQPSVIEQLKGKVESSDWNATLVAVDGNILSDVANQIKSVPRDATHLFISIGGNNALSYMHHLSASVHNVGEAL
;
A
#
# COMPACT_ATOMS: atom_id res chain seq x y z
N MET A 1 -22.13 -21.79 15.16
CA MET A 1 -22.02 -20.90 13.99
C MET A 1 -20.54 -20.78 13.67
N ALA A 2 -20.12 -20.97 12.42
CA ALA A 2 -18.71 -20.77 12.06
C ALA A 2 -18.36 -19.29 12.29
N SER A 3 -17.28 -19.00 13.02
CA SER A 3 -16.81 -17.62 13.14
C SER A 3 -16.45 -17.11 11.75
N ARG A 4 -16.88 -15.89 11.42
CA ARG A 4 -16.62 -15.31 10.11
C ARG A 4 -15.23 -14.70 10.15
N ILE A 5 -14.25 -15.38 9.57
CA ILE A 5 -12.89 -14.85 9.46
C ILE A 5 -12.92 -13.59 8.59
N HIS A 6 -12.40 -12.49 9.13
CA HIS A 6 -12.20 -11.25 8.39
C HIS A 6 -10.80 -11.26 7.77
N HIS A 7 -10.68 -11.05 6.47
CA HIS A 7 -9.41 -11.07 5.76
C HIS A 7 -9.12 -9.69 5.17
N LEU A 8 -8.13 -9.00 5.74
CA LEU A 8 -7.62 -7.71 5.27
C LEU A 8 -6.56 -7.92 4.19
N ILE A 9 -6.67 -7.20 3.09
CA ILE A 9 -5.65 -7.19 2.04
C ILE A 9 -5.06 -5.79 1.94
N LEU A 10 -3.73 -5.70 2.02
CA LEU A 10 -2.99 -4.46 1.84
C LEU A 10 -2.49 -4.37 0.39
N LEU A 11 -2.99 -3.39 -0.36
CA LEU A 11 -2.56 -3.05 -1.72
C LEU A 11 -1.89 -1.67 -1.68
N GLY A 12 -0.89 -1.45 -2.53
CA GLY A 12 -0.13 -0.21 -2.48
C GLY A 12 1.31 -0.32 -2.93
N ASP A 13 2.13 0.56 -2.38
CA ASP A 13 3.57 0.68 -2.63
C ASP A 13 4.39 0.33 -1.38
N SER A 14 5.61 0.87 -1.28
CA SER A 14 6.54 0.69 -0.16
C SER A 14 6.01 1.15 1.18
N ILE A 15 4.90 1.90 1.25
CA ILE A 15 4.27 2.19 2.55
C ILE A 15 3.80 0.90 3.23
N PHE A 16 3.34 -0.09 2.47
CA PHE A 16 2.96 -1.40 2.99
C PHE A 16 4.02 -2.47 2.73
N ASP A 17 4.69 -2.45 1.58
CA ASP A 17 5.82 -3.34 1.26
C ASP A 17 7.14 -2.74 1.78
N ASN A 18 7.22 -2.58 3.11
CA ASN A 18 8.23 -1.75 3.74
C ASN A 18 9.36 -2.53 4.45
N HIS A 19 9.46 -3.85 4.26
CA HIS A 19 10.39 -4.69 5.02
C HIS A 19 11.86 -4.28 4.81
N SER A 20 12.24 -3.88 3.60
CA SER A 20 13.60 -3.39 3.31
C SER A 20 13.91 -2.00 3.89
N TYR A 21 12.92 -1.32 4.47
CA TYR A 21 13.01 0.04 5.00
C TYR A 21 12.93 0.08 6.53
N VAL A 22 12.83 -1.07 7.19
CA VAL A 22 12.85 -1.18 8.65
C VAL A 22 14.19 -1.75 9.12
N ASP A 23 14.65 -1.31 10.28
CA ASP A 23 15.88 -1.82 10.89
C ASP A 23 15.77 -3.30 11.21
N ASP A 24 16.91 -4.00 11.24
CA ASP A 24 16.97 -5.41 11.61
C ASP A 24 16.26 -5.68 12.96
N GLY A 25 15.33 -6.63 12.95
CA GLY A 25 14.53 -7.00 14.13
C GLY A 25 13.33 -6.09 14.41
N GLN A 26 13.11 -5.04 13.62
CA GLN A 26 11.87 -4.26 13.67
C GLN A 26 10.82 -4.82 12.71
N PRO A 27 9.55 -4.90 13.13
CA PRO A 27 8.49 -5.45 12.28
C PRO A 27 8.06 -4.44 11.20
N SER A 28 7.96 -4.93 9.96
CA SER A 28 7.27 -4.27 8.85
C SER A 28 5.77 -4.05 9.16
N VAL A 29 5.09 -3.25 8.35
CA VAL A 29 3.68 -2.92 8.55
C VAL A 29 2.80 -4.18 8.57
N ILE A 30 3.05 -5.12 7.65
CA ILE A 30 2.28 -6.38 7.62
C ILE A 30 2.56 -7.24 8.85
N GLU A 31 3.79 -7.27 9.36
CA GLU A 31 4.16 -8.01 10.58
C GLU A 31 3.50 -7.40 11.82
N GLN A 32 3.51 -6.07 11.94
CA GLN A 32 2.81 -5.35 13.01
C GLN A 32 1.30 -5.61 12.97
N LEU A 33 0.69 -5.57 11.78
CA LEU A 33 -0.74 -5.84 11.61
C LEU A 33 -1.07 -7.27 12.00
N LYS A 34 -0.31 -8.26 11.51
CA LYS A 34 -0.48 -9.67 11.86
C LYS A 34 -0.38 -9.89 13.36
N GLY A 35 0.64 -9.32 14.02
CA GLY A 35 0.80 -9.42 15.47
C GLY A 35 -0.36 -8.78 16.26
N LYS A 36 -1.03 -7.75 15.71
CA LYS A 36 -2.21 -7.15 16.35
C LYS A 36 -3.48 -7.98 16.21
N VAL A 37 -3.58 -8.82 15.17
CA VAL A 37 -4.80 -9.57 14.86
C VAL A 37 -4.72 -11.06 15.17
N GLU A 38 -3.55 -11.55 15.59
CA GLU A 38 -3.25 -12.97 15.82
C GLU A 38 -4.22 -13.69 16.77
N SER A 39 -4.76 -13.00 17.78
CA SER A 39 -5.69 -13.56 18.76
C SER A 39 -7.18 -13.41 18.40
N SER A 40 -7.48 -12.96 17.19
CA SER A 40 -8.85 -12.65 16.73
C SER A 40 -9.21 -13.43 15.46
N ASP A 41 -10.49 -13.43 15.08
CA ASP A 41 -10.98 -14.03 13.82
C ASP A 41 -10.56 -13.21 12.58
N TRP A 42 -9.31 -12.73 12.53
CA TRP A 42 -8.81 -11.85 11.48
C TRP A 42 -7.51 -12.42 10.86
N ASN A 43 -7.37 -12.21 9.56
CA ASN A 43 -6.17 -12.52 8.80
C ASN A 43 -5.75 -11.29 7.97
N ALA A 44 -4.46 -11.16 7.67
CA ALA A 44 -3.93 -10.09 6.85
C ALA A 44 -2.96 -10.62 5.78
N THR A 45 -3.13 -10.17 4.53
CA THR A 45 -2.26 -10.49 3.40
C THR A 45 -1.72 -9.22 2.77
N LEU A 46 -0.42 -9.21 2.46
CA LEU A 46 0.25 -8.16 1.72
C LEU A 46 0.23 -8.49 0.23
N VAL A 47 -0.25 -7.56 -0.59
CA VAL A 47 -0.23 -7.60 -2.06
C VAL A 47 0.44 -6.35 -2.65
N ALA A 48 0.65 -5.32 -1.83
CA ALA A 48 1.44 -4.14 -2.19
C ALA A 48 2.85 -4.53 -2.65
N VAL A 49 3.41 -3.70 -3.53
CA VAL A 49 4.74 -3.92 -4.13
C VAL A 49 5.48 -2.59 -4.17
N ASP A 50 6.71 -2.56 -3.66
CA ASP A 50 7.54 -1.35 -3.70
C ASP A 50 7.66 -0.78 -5.12
N GLY A 51 7.67 0.56 -5.22
CA GLY A 51 7.76 1.31 -6.47
C GLY A 51 6.47 1.38 -7.30
N ASN A 52 5.39 0.69 -6.91
CA ASN A 52 4.15 0.72 -7.67
C ASN A 52 3.50 2.12 -7.69
N ILE A 53 2.80 2.41 -8.77
CA ILE A 53 2.01 3.62 -9.00
C ILE A 53 0.51 3.29 -9.13
N LEU A 54 -0.34 4.30 -9.23
CA LEU A 54 -1.80 4.17 -9.33
C LEU A 54 -2.26 3.14 -10.38
N SER A 55 -1.63 3.09 -11.55
CA SER A 55 -2.00 2.17 -12.63
C SER A 55 -1.71 0.70 -12.30
N ASP A 56 -0.78 0.42 -11.39
CA ASP A 56 -0.35 -0.94 -11.06
C ASP A 56 -1.34 -1.64 -10.12
N VAL A 57 -2.21 -0.89 -9.44
CA VAL A 57 -3.27 -1.44 -8.57
C VAL A 57 -4.16 -2.43 -9.35
N ALA A 58 -4.39 -2.18 -10.64
CA ALA A 58 -5.16 -3.08 -11.50
C ALA A 58 -4.51 -4.48 -11.62
N ASN A 59 -3.18 -4.57 -11.54
CA ASN A 59 -2.48 -5.85 -11.50
C ASN A 59 -2.49 -6.46 -10.10
N GLN A 60 -2.34 -5.65 -9.06
CA GLN A 60 -2.43 -6.12 -7.66
C GLN A 60 -3.80 -6.75 -7.35
N ILE A 61 -4.90 -6.19 -7.87
CA ILE A 61 -6.25 -6.73 -7.69
C ILE A 61 -6.35 -8.18 -8.18
N LYS A 62 -5.58 -8.58 -9.20
CA LYS A 62 -5.58 -9.96 -9.71
C LYS A 62 -5.01 -10.96 -8.72
N SER A 63 -4.20 -10.49 -7.78
CA SER A 63 -3.58 -11.29 -6.71
C SER A 63 -4.37 -11.28 -5.41
N VAL A 64 -5.52 -10.60 -5.37
CA VAL A 64 -6.40 -10.54 -4.19
C VAL A 64 -7.04 -11.93 -3.94
N PRO A 65 -6.86 -12.52 -2.74
CA PRO A 65 -7.52 -13.76 -2.36
C PRO A 65 -9.05 -13.68 -2.44
N ARG A 66 -9.70 -14.78 -2.82
CA ARG A 66 -11.17 -14.82 -2.97
C ARG A 66 -11.94 -14.66 -1.66
N ASP A 67 -11.30 -14.97 -0.55
CA ASP A 67 -11.83 -14.86 0.80
C ASP A 67 -11.56 -13.47 1.44
N ALA A 68 -10.95 -12.54 0.68
CA ALA A 68 -10.78 -11.16 1.10
C ALA A 68 -12.12 -10.54 1.51
N THR A 69 -12.16 -9.91 2.69
CA THR A 69 -13.35 -9.19 3.18
C THR A 69 -13.14 -7.68 3.22
N HIS A 70 -11.89 -7.21 3.30
CA HIS A 70 -11.54 -5.79 3.32
C HIS A 70 -10.30 -5.54 2.45
N LEU A 71 -10.32 -4.45 1.69
CA LEU A 71 -9.18 -3.97 0.93
C LEU A 71 -8.74 -2.61 1.47
N PHE A 72 -7.46 -2.46 1.78
CA PHE A 72 -6.83 -1.20 2.14
C PHE A 72 -5.84 -0.83 1.04
N ILE A 73 -6.00 0.34 0.47
CA ILE A 73 -5.19 0.80 -0.66
C ILE A 73 -4.45 2.07 -0.24
N SER A 74 -3.12 2.00 -0.20
CA SER A 74 -2.24 3.16 0.03
C SER A 74 -1.28 3.26 -1.14
N ILE A 75 -1.55 4.17 -2.07
CA ILE A 75 -0.84 4.28 -3.35
C ILE A 75 -0.85 5.73 -3.82
N GLY A 76 0.16 6.13 -4.58
CA GLY A 76 0.22 7.42 -5.26
C GLY A 76 1.41 8.28 -4.86
N GLY A 77 2.16 7.88 -3.82
CA GLY A 77 3.41 8.56 -3.45
C GLY A 77 4.41 8.57 -4.59
N ASN A 78 4.59 7.43 -5.27
CA ASN A 78 5.46 7.31 -6.45
C ASN A 78 4.97 8.14 -7.65
N ASN A 79 3.66 8.29 -7.82
CA ASN A 79 3.12 9.21 -8.82
C ASN A 79 3.50 10.65 -8.48
N ALA A 80 3.24 11.09 -7.25
CA ALA A 80 3.58 12.43 -6.80
C ALA A 80 5.08 12.72 -6.97
N LEU A 81 5.96 11.80 -6.53
CA LEU A 81 7.40 11.89 -6.72
C LEU A 81 7.79 12.07 -8.19
N SER A 82 7.17 11.33 -9.11
CA SER A 82 7.44 11.49 -10.55
C SER A 82 7.08 12.88 -11.07
N TYR A 83 6.08 13.55 -10.48
CA TYR A 83 5.66 14.90 -10.86
C TYR A 83 6.35 16.03 -10.06
N MET A 84 7.10 15.72 -9.00
CA MET A 84 7.71 16.75 -8.13
C MET A 84 8.63 17.72 -8.87
N HIS A 85 9.29 17.27 -9.93
CA HIS A 85 10.15 18.14 -10.73
C HIS A 85 9.37 19.25 -11.45
N HIS A 86 8.10 19.02 -11.81
CA HIS A 86 7.23 20.06 -12.37
C HIS A 86 6.87 21.12 -11.32
N LEU A 87 6.73 20.74 -10.06
CA LEU A 87 6.44 21.68 -8.96
C LEU A 87 7.62 22.64 -8.68
N SER A 88 8.82 22.27 -9.11
CA SER A 88 10.04 23.08 -8.95
C SER A 88 10.45 23.78 -10.25
N ALA A 89 9.68 23.62 -11.33
CA ALA A 89 9.99 24.24 -12.61
C ALA A 89 9.77 25.76 -12.55
N SER A 90 10.69 26.53 -13.11
CA SER A 90 10.51 27.97 -13.26
C SER A 90 9.45 28.24 -14.32
N VAL A 91 8.43 29.03 -13.97
CA VAL A 91 7.37 29.50 -14.86
C VAL A 91 7.42 31.02 -14.97
N HIS A 92 6.98 31.56 -16.11
CA HIS A 92 7.01 33.00 -16.36
C HIS A 92 5.74 33.70 -15.85
N ASN A 93 4.67 32.94 -15.63
CA ASN A 93 3.41 33.42 -15.07
C ASN A 93 2.65 32.28 -14.36
N VAL A 94 1.63 32.64 -13.57
CA VAL A 94 0.82 31.69 -12.80
C VAL A 94 0.02 30.74 -13.70
N GLY A 95 -0.36 31.16 -14.91
CA GLY A 95 -1.11 30.32 -15.85
C GLY A 95 -0.29 29.13 -16.39
N GLU A 96 1.03 29.25 -16.44
CA GLU A 96 1.94 28.16 -16.85
C GLU A 96 2.16 27.09 -15.76
N ALA A 97 1.73 27.36 -14.51
CA ALA A 97 1.88 26.45 -13.38
C ALA A 97 0.61 25.62 -13.05
N LEU A 98 -0.47 25.79 -13.82
CA LEU A 98 -1.78 25.18 -13.58
C LEU A 98 -2.11 24.06 -14.59
#